data_AF-X4ZFK1-F1
#
_entry.id   AF-X4ZFK1-F1
#
_cell.length_a   1.000
_cell.length_b   1.000
_cell.length_c   1.000
_cell.angle_alpha   90.00
_cell.angle_beta   90.00
_cell.angle_gamma   90.00
#
_symmetry.space_group_name_H-M   'P 1'
#
loop_
_entity.id
_entity.type
_entity.pdbx_description
1 polymer ?
#
loop_
_entity_poly.entity_id
_entity_poly.type
_entity_poly.pdbx_seq_one_letter_code
_entity_poly.pdbx_strand_id
1 'polypeptide(L)' 'MTGSDRDPFLSVSLKAAEQASRCGSFRPDVEEEWVTDEPLSCLNCYFRRWTSDSYHCMASKTEITG' A
#
# COMPACT_ATOMS: atom_id res chain seq x y z
N MET A 1 -32.67 -8.92 1.29
CA MET A 1 -31.87 -7.72 1.61
C MET A 1 -30.40 -8.12 1.68
N THR A 2 -29.66 -8.04 0.57
CA THR A 2 -28.19 -8.22 0.59
C THR A 2 -27.57 -6.85 0.42
N GLY A 3 -27.59 -6.05 1.49
CA GLY A 3 -26.83 -4.81 1.57
C GLY A 3 -25.36 -5.16 1.71
N SER A 4 -24.74 -5.53 0.58
CA SER A 4 -23.29 -5.69 0.46
C SER A 4 -22.77 -4.49 -0.30
N ASP A 5 -22.99 -3.30 0.26
CA ASP A 5 -22.22 -2.11 -0.09
C ASP A 5 -20.80 -2.36 0.46
N ARG A 6 -19.99 -3.06 -0.33
CA ARG A 6 -18.58 -3.27 -0.03
C ARG A 6 -17.95 -1.89 0.12
N ASP A 7 -17.55 -1.54 1.33
CA ASP A 7 -16.82 -0.32 1.64
C ASP A 7 -15.63 -0.18 0.67
N PRO A 8 -15.65 0.82 -0.24
CA PRO A 8 -14.60 0.99 -1.24
C PRO A 8 -13.23 1.21 -0.60
N PHE A 9 -13.19 1.84 0.57
CA PHE A 9 -11.97 2.17 1.29
C PHE A 9 -11.32 0.93 1.90
N LEU A 10 -12.12 0.06 2.51
CA LEU A 10 -11.66 -1.25 3.01
C LEU A 10 -11.02 -2.09 1.88
N SER A 11 -11.53 -1.95 0.65
CA SER A 11 -10.99 -2.66 -0.51
C SER A 11 -9.61 -2.14 -0.97
N VAL A 12 -9.27 -0.87 -0.69
CA VAL A 12 -7.98 -0.26 -1.06
C VAL A 12 -6.90 -0.68 -0.07
N SER A 13 -7.16 -0.56 1.24
CA SER A 13 -6.20 -0.94 2.28
C SER A 13 -5.80 -2.41 2.17
N LEU A 14 -6.77 -3.31 1.92
CA LEU A 14 -6.49 -4.74 1.77
C LEU A 14 -5.59 -5.04 0.57
N LYS A 15 -5.84 -4.40 -0.58
CA LYS A 15 -4.99 -4.56 -1.78
C LYS A 15 -3.58 -4.02 -1.56
N ALA A 16 -3.46 -2.89 -0.89
CA ALA A 16 -2.16 -2.30 -0.55
C ALA A 16 -1.36 -3.21 0.41
N ALA A 17 -2.04 -3.87 1.36
CA ALA A 17 -1.43 -4.84 2.25
C ALA A 17 -0.99 -6.12 1.50
N GLU A 18 -1.85 -6.67 0.64
CA GLU A 18 -1.50 -7.82 -0.19
C GLU A 18 -0.29 -7.53 -1.07
N GLN A 19 -0.25 -6.37 -1.75
CA GLN A 19 0.87 -5.99 -2.60
C GLN A 19 2.16 -5.78 -1.80
N ALA A 20 2.11 -5.12 -0.64
CA ALA A 20 3.27 -4.94 0.23
C ALA A 20 3.83 -6.27 0.71
N SER A 21 2.99 -7.25 1.04
CA SER A 21 3.42 -8.59 1.49
C SER A 21 4.26 -9.36 0.47
N ARG A 22 4.13 -9.03 -0.82
CA ARG A 22 4.89 -9.64 -1.93
C ARG A 22 5.98 -8.73 -2.47
N CYS A 23 6.16 -7.54 -1.90
CA CYS A 23 7.08 -6.53 -2.42
C CYS A 23 8.46 -6.67 -1.78
N GLY A 24 9.45 -7.14 -2.55
CA GLY A 24 10.84 -7.24 -2.09
C GLY A 24 11.54 -5.90 -1.82
N SER A 25 10.93 -4.78 -2.22
CA SER A 25 11.43 -3.43 -1.98
C SER A 25 10.62 -2.67 -0.91
N PHE A 26 9.68 -3.33 -0.22
CA PHE A 26 8.90 -2.68 0.82
C PHE A 26 9.81 -2.17 1.94
N ARG A 27 9.59 -0.92 2.34
CA ARG A 27 10.23 -0.31 3.48
C ARG A 27 9.18 0.51 4.22
N PRO A 28 8.86 0.21 5.49
CA PRO A 28 7.90 1.00 6.23
C PRO A 28 8.37 2.45 6.33
N ASP A 29 7.43 3.38 6.21
CA ASP A 29 7.63 4.79 6.52
C ASP A 29 7.76 4.97 8.04
N VAL A 30 8.06 6.18 8.53
CA VAL A 30 8.00 6.47 9.97
C VAL A 30 6.54 6.35 10.46
N GLU A 31 6.32 5.81 11.66
CA GLU A 31 4.97 5.53 12.18
C GLU A 31 4.10 6.78 12.25
N GLU A 32 4.68 7.95 12.51
CA GLU A 32 3.96 9.24 12.51
C GLU A 32 3.37 9.63 11.13
N GLU A 33 3.87 9.05 10.03
CA GLU A 33 3.44 9.31 8.65
C GLU A 33 2.55 8.17 8.08
N TRP A 34 2.21 7.18 8.90
CA TRP A 34 1.31 6.11 8.53
C TRP A 34 -0.12 6.62 8.41
N VAL A 35 -0.84 6.12 7.40
CA VAL A 35 -2.22 6.54 7.08
C VAL A 35 -3.23 5.41 7.27
N THR A 36 -2.75 4.21 7.61
CA THR A 36 -3.58 3.02 7.84
C THR A 36 -2.98 2.22 8.99
N ASP A 37 -3.83 1.48 9.72
CA ASP A 37 -3.40 0.69 10.86
C ASP A 37 -2.64 -0.59 10.45
N GLU A 38 -2.66 -0.95 9.17
CA GLU A 38 -1.88 -2.07 8.64
C GLU A 38 -0.40 -1.69 8.47
N PRO A 39 0.52 -2.21 9.31
CA PRO A 39 1.95 -1.84 9.26
C PRO A 39 2.62 -2.27 7.95
N LEU A 40 2.15 -3.37 7.36
CA LEU A 40 2.63 -3.89 6.09
C LEU A 40 1.63 -3.52 4.97
N SER A 41 1.69 -2.26 4.52
CA SER A 41 0.82 -1.73 3.46
C SER A 41 1.59 -0.78 2.55
N CYS A 42 1.34 -0.83 1.22
CA CYS A 42 1.92 0.16 0.30
C CYS A 42 1.54 1.60 0.66
N LEU A 43 0.43 1.78 1.39
CA LEU A 43 0.03 3.06 1.95
C LEU A 43 0.98 3.53 3.05
N ASN A 44 1.70 2.66 3.75
CA ASN A 44 2.67 3.01 4.79
C ASN A 44 4.12 2.77 4.32
N CYS A 45 4.36 2.77 3.01
CA CYS A 45 5.69 2.53 2.45
C CYS A 45 6.45 3.85 2.24
N TYR A 46 7.71 3.89 2.63
CA TYR A 46 8.63 5.03 2.39
C TYR A 46 8.73 5.44 0.91
N PHE A 47 8.55 4.50 -0.02
CA PHE A 47 8.62 4.75 -1.46
C PHE A 47 7.31 5.29 -2.06
N ARG A 48 6.25 5.45 -1.26
CA ARG A 48 4.97 6.02 -1.66
C ARG A 48 5.13 7.51 -1.97
N ARG A 49 4.56 7.98 -3.08
CA ARG A 49 4.39 9.40 -3.40
C ARG A 49 2.93 9.70 -3.73
N TRP A 50 2.32 10.55 -2.92
CA TRP A 50 0.94 10.99 -3.13
C TRP A 50 0.81 11.87 -4.37
N THR A 51 -0.29 11.70 -5.09
CA THR A 51 -0.77 12.57 -6.16
C THR A 51 -2.13 13.12 -5.79
N SER A 52 -2.73 13.95 -6.64
CA SER A 52 -4.10 14.47 -6.44
C SER A 52 -5.15 13.37 -6.29
N ASP A 53 -4.94 12.23 -6.96
CA ASP A 53 -5.96 11.20 -7.14
C ASP A 53 -5.59 9.85 -6.48
N SER A 54 -4.30 9.61 -6.18
CA SER A 54 -3.82 8.33 -5.65
C SER A 54 -2.38 8.44 -5.11
N TYR A 55 -1.59 7.36 -5.24
CA TYR A 55 -0.15 7.34 -4.98
C TYR A 55 0.60 6.49 -6.01
N HIS A 56 1.89 6.76 -6.14
CA HIS A 56 2.82 5.94 -6.92
C HIS A 56 3.93 5.36 -6.05
N CYS A 57 4.39 4.17 -6.42
CA CYS A 57 5.59 3.57 -5.84
C CYS A 57 6.83 4.06 -6.61
N MET A 58 7.82 4.56 -5.88
CA MET A 58 9.10 5.05 -6.42
C MET A 58 10.25 4.06 -6.24
N ALA A 59 9.99 2.86 -5.73
CA ALA A 59 11.01 1.83 -5.69
C ALA A 59 11.40 1.48 -7.13
N SER A 60 12.70 1.52 -7.43
CA SER A 60 13.19 0.89 -8.66
C SER A 60 12.76 -0.56 -8.62
N LYS A 61 12.19 -1.08 -9.71
CA LYS A 61 11.97 -2.53 -9.81
C LYS A 61 13.34 -3.16 -9.61
N THR A 62 13.58 -3.75 -8.45
CA THR A 62 14.66 -4.71 -8.31
C THR A 62 14.22 -5.85 -9.20
N GLU A 63 14.72 -5.87 -10.44
CA GLU A 63 14.61 -7.05 -11.28
C GLU A 63 15.33 -8.14 -10.52
N ILE A 64 14.56 -9.04 -9.91
CA ILE A 64 15.08 -10.31 -9.44
C ILE A 64 15.49 -11.03 -10.73
N THR A 65 16.71 -10.79 -11.19
CA THR A 65 17.36 -11.67 -12.13
C THR A 65 17.57 -12.97 -11.35
N GLY A 66 16.83 -14.00 -11.77
CA GLY A 66 16.87 -15.33 -11.17
C GLY A 66 18.22 -16.01 -11.25
#